data_AF-A0A667G3Q6-F1
#
_entry.id   AF-A0A667G3Q6-F1
#
_cell.length_a   1.000
_cell.length_b   1.000
_cell.length_c   1.000
_cell.angle_alpha   90.00
_cell.angle_beta   90.00
_cell.angle_gamma   90.00
#
_symmetry.space_group_name_H-M   'P 1'
#
loop_
_entity.id
_entity.type
_entity.pdbx_description
1 polymer ?
#
loop_
_entity_poly.entity_id
_entity_poly.type
_entity_poly.pdbx_seq_one_letter_code
_entity_poly.pdbx_strand_id
1 'polypeptide(L)' 'MSSHKTFRIKRFLAKKQKQNRPIAPWVRMKTGNKIRYNSKRQNWRRMKLGL' A
#
# COMPACT_ATOMS: atom_id res chain seq x y z
N MET A 1 -2.12 -15.83 -4.02
CA MET A 1 -0.64 -15.69 -4.03
C MET A 1 -0.07 -17.01 -4.53
N SER A 2 0.97 -17.04 -5.38
CA SER A 2 1.59 -18.34 -5.71
C SER A 2 2.31 -18.91 -4.49
N SER A 3 2.30 -20.24 -4.37
CA SER A 3 2.76 -21.00 -3.19
C SER A 3 4.28 -20.98 -3.03
N HIS A 4 5.02 -21.24 -4.10
CA HIS A 4 6.48 -21.30 -4.10
C HIS A 4 7.08 -19.91 -4.40
N LYS A 5 7.54 -19.23 -3.35
CA LYS A 5 8.19 -17.92 -3.41
C LYS A 5 9.32 -17.85 -2.40
N THR A 6 10.40 -17.16 -2.75
CA THR A 6 11.49 -16.87 -1.84
C THR A 6 11.04 -15.95 -0.70
N PHE A 7 11.74 -15.99 0.44
CA PHE A 7 11.42 -15.16 1.60
C PHE A 7 11.47 -13.66 1.29
N ARG A 8 12.44 -13.23 0.45
CA ARG A 8 12.57 -11.83 -0.01
C ARG A 8 11.31 -11.35 -0.73
N ILE A 9 10.80 -12.15 -1.67
CA ILE A 9 9.56 -11.83 -2.41
C ILE A 9 8.35 -11.80 -1.46
N LYS A 10 8.26 -12.75 -0.53
CA LYS A 10 7.18 -12.78 0.48
C LYS A 10 7.17 -11.50 1.33
N ARG A 11 8.35 -11.05 1.82
CA ARG A 11 8.47 -9.79 2.58
C ARG A 11 8.08 -8.58 1.75
N PHE A 12 8.49 -8.53 0.48
CA PHE A 12 8.11 -7.44 -0.42
C PHE A 12 6.59 -7.37 -0.62
N LEU A 13 5.96 -8.50 -0.94
CA LEU A 13 4.50 -8.59 -1.12
C LEU A 13 3.75 -8.19 0.15
N ALA A 14 4.18 -8.68 1.31
CA ALA A 14 3.59 -8.30 2.59
C ALA A 14 3.71 -6.79 2.87
N LYS A 15 4.85 -6.17 2.55
CA LYS A 15 5.04 -4.71 2.69
C LYS A 15 4.10 -3.93 1.76
N LYS A 16 3.98 -4.35 0.50
CA LYS A 16 3.06 -3.72 -0.47
C LYS A 16 1.60 -3.82 -0.02
N GLN A 17 1.20 -4.97 0.51
CA GLN A 17 -0.14 -5.15 1.06
C GLN A 17 -0.39 -4.21 2.26
N LYS A 18 0.56 -4.10 3.20
CA LYS A 18 0.45 -3.20 4.36
C LYS A 18 0.40 -1.71 3.97
N GLN A 19 1.12 -1.32 2.91
CA GLN A 19 1.11 0.06 2.40
C GLN A 19 -0.21 0.42 1.71
N ASN A 20 -0.93 -0.56 1.18
CA ASN A 20 -2.15 -0.35 0.38
C ASN A 20 -3.41 -0.14 1.24
N ARG A 21 -3.37 0.84 2.15
CA ARG A 21 -4.45 1.17 3.10
C ARG A 21 -4.92 2.62 2.95
N PRO A 22 -6.17 2.94 3.35
CA PRO A 22 -6.64 4.32 3.43
C PRO A 22 -5.87 5.11 4.49
N ILE A 23 -5.95 6.44 4.39
CA ILE A 23 -5.37 7.36 5.38
C ILE A 23 -6.17 7.29 6.67
N ALA A 24 -5.47 7.30 7.80
CA ALA A 24 -6.11 7.31 9.11
C ALA A 24 -6.86 8.64 9.38
N PRO A 25 -8.04 8.61 10.04
CA PRO A 25 -8.86 9.80 10.26
C PRO A 25 -8.12 10.94 10.95
N TRP A 26 -7.36 10.67 12.00
CA TRP A 26 -6.62 11.68 12.77
C TRP A 26 -5.55 12.41 11.96
N VAL A 27 -5.02 11.79 10.90
CA VAL A 27 -4.08 12.47 9.99
C VAL A 27 -4.80 13.60 9.24
N ARG A 28 -6.07 13.41 8.86
CA ARG A 28 -6.87 14.44 8.21
C ARG A 28 -7.19 15.62 9.13
N MET A 29 -7.26 15.37 10.44
CA MET A 29 -7.59 16.38 11.45
C MET A 29 -6.39 17.26 11.83
N LYS A 30 -5.18 16.96 11.35
CA LYS A 30 -4.00 17.79 11.64
C LYS A 30 -4.12 19.17 10.98
N THR A 31 -3.92 20.23 11.76
CA THR A 31 -3.90 21.62 11.29
C THR A 31 -2.86 21.82 10.19
N GLY A 32 -3.22 22.57 9.14
CA GLY A 32 -2.34 22.84 7.99
C GLY A 32 -2.09 21.64 7.06
N ASN A 33 -2.73 20.49 7.30
CA ASN A 33 -2.53 19.32 6.45
C ASN A 33 -3.32 19.40 5.14
N LYS A 34 -2.62 19.29 4.01
CA LYS A 34 -3.21 19.28 2.66
C LYS A 34 -3.59 17.86 2.17
N ILE A 35 -3.19 16.81 2.90
CA ILE A 35 -3.37 15.42 2.46
C ILE A 35 -4.82 14.95 2.68
N ARG A 36 -5.52 14.58 1.59
CA ARG A 36 -6.93 14.12 1.62
C ARG A 36 -7.10 12.59 1.48
N TYR A 37 -6.31 11.98 0.60
CA TYR A 37 -6.35 10.55 0.30
C TYR A 37 -4.94 10.01 0.01
N ASN A 38 -4.77 8.68 0.06
CA ASN A 38 -3.49 8.04 -0.24
C ASN A 38 -3.34 7.91 -1.76
N SER A 39 -2.61 8.84 -2.38
CA SER A 39 -2.35 8.83 -3.82
C SER A 39 -1.54 7.62 -4.30
N LYS A 40 -0.78 7.00 -3.40
CA LYS A 40 0.04 5.80 -3.69
C LYS A 40 -0.73 4.49 -3.45
N ARG A 41 -2.03 4.55 -3.17
CA ARG A 41 -2.88 3.36 -3.07
C ARG A 41 -3.02 2.72 -4.45
N GLN A 42 -2.84 1.40 -4.53
CA GLN A 42 -2.77 0.66 -5.80
C GLN A 42 -3.90 -0.37 -5.89
N ASN A 43 -4.44 -0.57 -7.09
CA ASN A 43 -5.37 -1.64 -7.38
C ASN A 43 -4.65 -2.73 -8.20
N TRP A 44 -4.68 -3.97 -7.72
CA TRP A 44 -4.02 -5.13 -8.35
C TRP A 44 -4.52 -5.45 -9.76
N ARG A 45 -5.76 -5.03 -10.08
CA ARG A 45 -6.33 -5.15 -11.43
C ARG A 45 -5.74 -4.11 -12.39
N ARG A 46 -5.49 -2.89 -11.91
CA ARG A 46 -5.08 -1.75 -12.74
C ARG A 46 -3.57 -1.60 -12.86
N MET A 47 -2.82 -1.89 -11.80
CA MET A 47 -1.36 -1.68 -11.78
C MET A 47 -0.64 -2.90 -11.22
N LYS A 48 0.41 -3.34 -11.91
CA LYS A 48 1.21 -4.53 -11.54
C LYS A 48 2.45 -4.12 -10.74
N LEU A 49 2.89 -5.01 -9.86
CA LEU A 49 3.95 -4.74 -8.87
C LEU A 49 5.38 -4.89 -9.41
N GLY A 50 5.56 -5.28 -10.68
CA GLY A 50 6.88 -5.43 -11.32
C GLY A 50 7.82 -6.31 -10.51
N LEU A 51 7.44 -7.58 -10.33
CA LEU A 51 8.14 -8.58 -9.52
C LEU A 51 8.69 -9.69 -10.39
#